data_AF-A0A6L8I0N7-F1
#
_entry.id   AF-A0A6L8I0N7-F1
#
_cell.length_a   1.000
_cell.length_b   1.000
_cell.length_c   1.000
_cell.angle_alpha   90.00
_cell.angle_beta   90.00
_cell.angle_gamma   90.00
#
_symmetry.space_group_name_H-M   'P 1'
#
loop_
_entity.id
_entity.type
_entity.pdbx_description
1 polymer ?
#
loop_
_entity_poly.entity_id
_entity_poly.type
_entity_poly.pdbx_seq_one_letter_code
_entity_poly.pdbx_strand_id
1 'polypeptide(L)'
;MLFDALFITLYVIGWLALGFLPWLALSVATRGNAGFRYLLLSMAAAVIGGLAVPLFRDDGLGLMLSFVVAFVFPTLLLTARRVSRRWQPEASE
;
A
#
# COMPACT_ATOMS: atom_id res chain seq x y z
N MET A 1 -26.68 -7.89 0.94
CA MET A 1 -26.12 -7.82 -0.43
C MET A 1 -25.69 -6.41 -0.82
N LEU A 2 -26.61 -5.46 -1.06
CA LEU A 2 -26.24 -4.09 -1.47
C LEU A 2 -25.43 -3.36 -0.38
N PHE A 3 -25.90 -3.43 0.86
CA PHE A 3 -25.20 -2.84 2.00
C PHE A 3 -23.77 -3.36 2.14
N ASP A 4 -23.58 -4.68 2.08
CA ASP A 4 -22.26 -5.32 2.20
C ASP A 4 -21.32 -4.89 1.07
N ALA A 5 -21.85 -4.82 -0.16
CA ALA A 5 -21.09 -4.35 -1.32
C ALA A 5 -20.65 -2.88 -1.16
N LEU A 6 -21.54 -2.01 -0.69
CA LEU A 6 -21.22 -0.61 -0.42
C LEU A 6 -20.17 -0.48 0.69
N PHE A 7 -20.31 -1.27 1.75
CA PHE A 7 -19.36 -1.31 2.84
C PHE A 7 -17.98 -1.72 2.33
N ILE A 8 -17.84 -2.90 1.71
CA ILE A 8 -16.56 -3.38 1.17
C ILE A 8 -15.94 -2.37 0.20
N THR A 9 -16.74 -1.77 -0.68
CA THR A 9 -16.26 -0.77 -1.64
C THR A 9 -15.68 0.44 -0.94
N LEU A 10 -16.34 0.96 0.10
CA LEU A 10 -15.85 2.10 0.87
C LEU A 10 -14.52 1.80 1.57
N TYR A 11 -14.36 0.59 2.10
CA TYR A 11 -13.10 0.14 2.69
C TYR A 11 -11.98 0.07 1.67
N VAL A 12 -12.24 -0.57 0.54
CA VAL A 12 -11.26 -0.68 -0.54
C VAL A 12 -10.85 0.71 -1.03
N ILE A 13 -11.79 1.64 -1.19
CA ILE A 13 -11.48 3.04 -1.54
C ILE A 13 -10.58 3.69 -0.48
N GLY A 14 -10.88 3.49 0.81
CA GLY A 14 -10.06 4.01 1.89
C GLY A 14 -8.65 3.42 1.92
N TRP A 15 -8.51 2.11 1.72
CA TRP A 15 -7.19 1.46 1.60
C TRP A 15 -6.43 1.94 0.38
N LEU A 16 -7.09 2.13 -0.77
CA LEU A 16 -6.49 2.70 -1.96
C LEU A 16 -6.01 4.14 -1.70
N ALA A 17 -6.83 4.99 -1.08
CA ALA A 17 -6.44 6.34 -0.72
C ALA A 17 -5.20 6.36 0.19
N LEU A 18 -5.10 5.44 1.15
CA LEU A 18 -3.91 5.29 1.98
C LEU A 18 -2.72 4.75 1.20
N GLY A 19 -2.92 3.79 0.30
CA GLY A 19 -1.88 3.28 -0.60
C GLY A 19 -1.35 4.31 -1.60
N PHE A 20 -2.13 5.34 -1.91
CA PHE A 20 -1.71 6.46 -2.74
C PHE A 20 -0.66 7.34 -2.04
N LEU A 21 -0.76 7.54 -0.72
CA LEU A 21 0.10 8.46 0.03
C LEU A 21 1.60 8.08 -0.03
N PRO A 22 2.01 6.81 0.19
CA PRO A 22 3.41 6.41 0.09
C PRO A 22 3.98 6.60 -1.32
N TRP A 23 3.18 6.30 -2.35
CA TRP A 23 3.59 6.56 -3.73
C TRP A 23 3.73 8.07 -4.00
N LEU A 24 2.78 8.88 -3.54
CA LEU A 24 2.83 10.34 -3.70
C LEU A 24 4.07 10.91 -3.01
N ALA A 25 4.35 10.50 -1.77
CA ALA A 25 5.54 10.90 -1.03
C ALA A 25 6.83 10.51 -1.78
N LEU A 26 6.89 9.28 -2.30
CA LEU A 26 8.02 8.82 -3.11
C LEU A 26 8.14 9.60 -4.42
N SER A 27 7.03 9.90 -5.07
CA SER A 27 6.97 10.68 -6.31
C SER A 27 7.50 12.09 -6.08
N VAL A 28 7.07 12.78 -5.03
CA VAL A 28 7.60 14.10 -4.63
C VAL A 28 9.10 14.01 -4.32
N ALA A 29 9.52 13.03 -3.51
CA ALA A 29 10.93 12.84 -3.15
C ALA A 29 11.84 12.50 -4.35
N THR A 30 11.28 11.97 -5.43
CA THR A 30 12.01 11.63 -6.67
C THR A 30 11.69 12.59 -7.82
N ARG A 31 11.05 13.74 -7.53
CA ARG A 31 10.66 14.77 -8.51
C ARG A 31 9.86 14.21 -9.69
N GLY A 32 8.94 13.28 -9.42
CA GLY A 32 8.06 12.64 -10.41
C GLY A 32 8.62 11.36 -11.04
N ASN A 33 9.86 10.97 -10.74
CA ASN A 33 10.49 9.82 -11.39
C ASN A 33 10.07 8.44 -10.81
N ALA A 34 9.15 8.40 -9.84
CA ALA A 34 8.61 7.15 -9.32
C ALA A 34 7.80 6.38 -10.39
N GLY A 35 7.18 7.08 -11.34
CA GLY A 35 6.44 6.45 -12.43
C GLY A 35 5.19 5.67 -12.00
N PHE A 36 4.41 5.24 -13.00
CA PHE A 36 3.10 4.62 -12.81
C PHE A 36 3.16 3.20 -12.23
N ARG A 37 4.27 2.49 -12.42
CA ARG A 37 4.44 1.12 -11.91
C ARG A 37 4.49 1.06 -10.39
N TYR A 38 5.09 2.05 -9.73
CA TYR A 38 5.08 2.11 -8.26
C TYR A 38 3.72 2.50 -7.70
N LEU A 39 2.89 3.24 -8.46
CA LEU A 39 1.53 3.56 -8.04
C LEU A 39 0.71 2.27 -7.91
N LEU A 40 0.64 1.50 -9.00
CA LEU A 40 -0.08 0.21 -9.04
C LEU A 40 0.41 -0.73 -7.93
N LEU A 41 1.73 -0.84 -7.74
CA LEU A 41 2.30 -1.67 -6.69
C LEU A 41 1.89 -1.20 -5.29
N SER A 42 1.92 0.11 -5.05
CA SER A 42 1.53 0.71 -3.76
C SER A 42 0.06 0.49 -3.47
N MET A 43 -0.81 0.67 -4.47
CA MET A 43 -2.25 0.44 -4.35
C MET A 43 -2.55 -1.04 -4.06
N ALA A 44 -1.93 -1.95 -4.82
CA ALA A 44 -2.11 -3.39 -4.61
C ALA A 44 -1.63 -3.84 -3.23
N ALA A 45 -0.47 -3.35 -2.79
CA ALA A 45 0.05 -3.63 -1.46
C ALA A 45 -0.90 -3.11 -0.35
N ALA A 46 -1.45 -1.91 -0.50
CA ALA A 46 -2.42 -1.37 0.46
C ALA A 46 -3.66 -2.24 0.60
N VAL A 47 -4.24 -2.70 -0.52
CA VAL A 47 -5.41 -3.57 -0.53
C VAL A 47 -5.09 -4.94 0.08
N ILE A 48 -3.97 -5.56 -0.30
CA ILE A 48 -3.54 -6.85 0.25
C ILE A 48 -3.31 -6.74 1.77
N GLY A 49 -2.62 -5.68 2.21
CA GLY A 49 -2.38 -5.42 3.62
C GLY A 49 -3.68 -5.18 4.41
N GLY A 50 -4.60 -4.38 3.87
CA GLY A 50 -5.91 -4.14 4.47
C GLY A 50 -6.75 -5.41 4.58
N LEU A 51 -6.80 -6.22 3.52
CA LEU A 51 -7.52 -7.50 3.49
C LEU A 51 -6.92 -8.56 4.41
N ALA A 52 -5.61 -8.52 4.66
CA ALA A 52 -4.97 -9.49 5.54
C ALA A 52 -5.41 -9.33 6.99
N VAL A 53 -5.77 -8.13 7.44
CA VAL A 53 -6.08 -7.88 8.85
C VAL A 53 -7.34 -8.61 9.35
N PRO A 54 -8.48 -8.58 8.63
CA PRO A 54 -9.67 -9.35 9.00
C PRO A 54 -9.44 -10.86 9.15
N LEU A 55 -8.38 -11.42 8.55
CA LEU A 55 -8.03 -12.84 8.70
C LEU A 55 -7.51 -13.18 10.10
N PHE A 56 -6.98 -12.19 10.82
CA PHE A 56 -6.43 -12.35 12.17
C PHE A 56 -7.29 -11.70 13.25
N ARG A 57 -8.08 -10.68 12.88
CA ARG A 57 -8.89 -9.91 13.82
C ARG A 57 -10.09 -9.26 13.11
N ASP A 58 -11.30 -9.64 13.50
CA ASP A 58 -12.57 -9.28 12.86
C ASP A 58 -13.42 -8.28 13.67
N ASP A 59 -12.93 -7.81 14.81
CA ASP A 59 -13.59 -6.79 15.64
C ASP A 59 -13.34 -5.35 15.12
N GLY A 60 -13.96 -4.37 15.78
CA GLY A 60 -13.78 -2.95 15.44
C GLY A 60 -12.33 -2.45 15.53
N LEU A 61 -11.47 -3.13 16.31
CA LEU A 61 -10.04 -2.84 16.35
C LEU A 61 -9.30 -3.40 15.12
N GLY A 62 -9.65 -4.60 14.66
CA GLY A 62 -9.15 -5.16 13.40
C GLY A 62 -9.46 -4.24 12.21
N LEU A 63 -10.63 -3.61 12.23
CA LEU A 63 -11.02 -2.61 11.25
C LEU A 63 -10.09 -1.39 11.25
N MET A 64 -9.80 -0.78 12.41
CA MET A 64 -8.84 0.33 12.50
C MET A 64 -7.43 -0.11 12.08
N LEU A 65 -7.02 -1.32 12.49
CA LEU A 65 -5.71 -1.89 12.15
C LEU A 65 -5.58 -2.12 10.63
N SER A 66 -6.65 -2.47 9.92
CA SER A 66 -6.64 -2.63 8.46
C SER A 66 -6.18 -1.36 7.73
N PHE A 67 -6.60 -0.18 8.21
CA PHE A 67 -6.17 1.11 7.65
C PHE A 67 -4.71 1.40 7.97
N VAL A 68 -4.27 1.12 9.21
CA VAL A 68 -2.85 1.26 9.58
C VAL A 68 -1.97 0.38 8.69
N VAL A 69 -2.34 -0.89 8.50
CA VAL A 69 -1.60 -1.83 7.66
C VAL A 69 -1.66 -1.41 6.17
N ALA A 70 -2.80 -0.93 5.68
CA ALA A 70 -2.94 -0.41 4.32
C ALA A 70 -2.01 0.78 4.02
N PHE A 71 -1.57 1.52 5.03
CA PHE A 71 -0.55 2.56 4.88
C PHE A 71 0.88 2.03 5.09
N VAL A 72 1.10 1.25 6.13
CA VAL A 72 2.45 0.77 6.51
C VAL A 72 3.00 -0.21 5.48
N PHE A 73 2.19 -1.15 5.01
CA PHE A 73 2.62 -2.21 4.10
C PHE A 73 3.17 -1.68 2.76
N PRO A 74 2.48 -0.80 2.00
CA PRO A 74 3.07 -0.18 0.82
C PRO A 74 4.28 0.71 1.13
N THR A 75 4.29 1.40 2.27
CA THR A 75 5.45 2.22 2.70
C THR A 75 6.70 1.36 2.86
N LEU A 76 6.57 0.23 3.58
CA LEU A 76 7.65 -0.73 3.76
C LEU A 76 8.09 -1.33 2.44
N LEU A 77 7.15 -1.74 1.58
CA LEU A 77 7.45 -2.33 0.28
C LEU A 77 8.25 -1.39 -0.62
N LEU A 78 7.81 -0.13 -0.75
CA LEU A 78 8.51 0.87 -1.56
C LEU A 78 9.88 1.23 -0.98
N THR A 79 9.97 1.34 0.35
CA THR A 79 11.23 1.63 1.04
C THR A 79 12.21 0.47 0.87
N ALA A 80 11.78 -0.76 1.13
CA ALA A 80 12.57 -1.97 0.94
C ALA A 80 13.07 -2.05 -0.50
N ARG A 81 12.20 -1.83 -1.50
CA ARG A 81 12.59 -1.87 -2.90
C ARG A 81 13.62 -0.80 -3.27
N ARG A 82 13.49 0.41 -2.73
CA ARG A 82 14.48 1.49 -2.94
C ARG A 82 15.82 1.15 -2.31
N VAL A 83 15.80 0.56 -1.12
CA VAL A 83 17.00 0.08 -0.42
C VAL A 83 17.64 -1.06 -1.21
N SER A 84 16.90 -2.10 -1.61
CA SER A 84 17.41 -3.22 -2.41
C SER A 84 18.07 -2.78 -3.72
N ARG A 85 17.49 -1.79 -4.43
CA ARG A 85 18.12 -1.24 -5.65
C ARG A 85 19.43 -0.50 -5.38
N ARG A 86 19.58 0.15 -4.21
CA ARG A 86 20.84 0.78 -3.82
C ARG A 86 21.92 -0.26 -3.50
N TRP A 87 21.53 -1.43 -2.99
CA TRP A 87 22.43 -2.55 -2.69
C TRP A 87 22.74 -3.46 -3.89
N GLN A 88 22.29 -3.11 -5.09
CA GLN A 88 22.79 -3.71 -6.33
C GLN A 88 23.85 -2.78 -6.93
N PRO A 89 25.11 -2.78 -6.44
CA PRO A 89 26.22 -2.23 -7.18
C PRO A 89 26.52 -3.16 -8.36
N GLU A 90 26.36 -2.67 -9.58
CA GLU A 90 27.02 -3.16 -10.80
C GLU A 90 27.31 -4.68 -10.88
N ALA A 91 26.28 -5.51 -10.71
CA ALA A 91 26.40 -6.90 -11.15
C ALA A 91 26.18 -6.94 -12.67
N SER A 92 27.32 -6.74 -13.37
CA SER A 92 27.68 -7.22 -14.72
C SER A 92 26.87 -6.76 -15.94
N GLU A 93 27.58 -5.96 -16.76
CA GLU A 93 27.58 -5.84 -18.23
C GLU A 93 26.39 -5.18 -18.96
#